data_AF-A0A244E2X6-F1
#
_entry.id   AF-A0A244E2X6-F1
#
_cell.length_a   1.000
_cell.length_b   1.000
_cell.length_c   1.000
_cell.angle_alpha   90.00
_cell.angle_beta   90.00
_cell.angle_gamma   90.00
#
_symmetry.space_group_name_H-M   'P 1'
#
loop_
_entity.id
_entity.type
_entity.pdbx_description
1 polymer ?
#
loop_
_entity_poly.entity_id
_entity_poly.type
_entity_poly.pdbx_seq_one_letter_code
_entity_poly.pdbx_strand_id
1 'polypeptide(L)'
;MKMPYLVPLACAVAAGAVSAAESCEALRAQIEAKIAAAGVARFAVVTVDAAAPAGGQVVGSCELGSKKIVYQREGGPGPSAALPPPVRGERILTECKDGTVSLGGDCRK
;
A
#
# COMPACT_ATOMS: atom_id res chain seq x y z
N MET A 1 3.29 34.89 -55.59
CA MET A 1 3.30 33.41 -55.57
C MET A 1 2.43 32.98 -54.39
N LYS A 2 1.11 32.79 -54.61
CA LYS A 2 0.46 31.47 -54.75
C LYS A 2 0.97 30.53 -53.63
N MET A 3 0.23 30.22 -52.56
CA MET A 3 -1.13 29.66 -52.55
C MET A 3 -1.82 29.78 -51.17
N PRO A 4 -3.17 29.71 -51.11
CA PRO A 4 -4.05 30.07 -50.00
C PRO A 4 -4.63 28.86 -49.21
N TYR A 5 -5.21 29.16 -48.04
CA TYR A 5 -6.34 28.48 -47.34
C TYR A 5 -6.37 26.95 -47.22
N LEU A 6 -6.34 26.41 -45.99
CA LEU A 6 -7.54 25.94 -45.25
C LEU A 6 -7.16 25.32 -43.90
N VAL A 7 -8.11 25.38 -42.97
CA VAL A 7 -8.20 24.72 -41.65
C VAL A 7 -7.71 25.57 -40.46
N PRO A 8 -8.56 26.48 -39.94
CA PRO A 8 -8.49 26.86 -38.54
C PRO A 8 -9.13 25.72 -37.73
N LEU A 9 -8.37 24.66 -37.46
CA LEU A 9 -8.79 23.67 -36.48
C LEU A 9 -8.48 24.26 -35.11
N ALA A 10 -9.54 24.78 -34.50
CA ALA A 10 -9.59 25.21 -33.12
C ALA A 10 -8.98 24.12 -32.20
N CYS A 11 -7.71 24.28 -31.84
CA CYS A 11 -7.21 23.72 -30.60
C CYS A 11 -7.61 24.70 -29.50
N ALA A 12 -8.85 24.52 -29.02
CA ALA A 12 -9.20 24.95 -27.68
C ALA A 12 -8.22 24.26 -26.72
N VAL A 13 -7.14 24.96 -26.37
CA VAL A 13 -6.38 24.64 -25.17
C VAL A 13 -7.30 25.05 -24.02
N ALA A 14 -8.25 24.16 -23.71
CA ALA A 14 -8.74 24.04 -22.36
C ALA A 14 -7.51 23.60 -21.55
N ALA A 15 -6.73 24.57 -21.10
CA ALA A 15 -5.89 24.42 -19.94
C ALA A 15 -6.86 24.10 -18.81
N GLY A 16 -7.20 22.82 -18.69
CA GLY A 16 -7.74 22.27 -17.47
C GLY A 16 -6.67 22.55 -16.43
N ALA A 17 -6.84 23.65 -15.71
CA ALA A 17 -6.33 23.81 -14.37
C ALA A 17 -7.05 22.75 -13.51
N VAL A 18 -6.75 21.49 -13.78
CA VAL A 18 -7.10 20.38 -12.91
C VAL A 18 -6.04 20.46 -11.84
N SER A 19 -6.42 21.17 -10.78
CA SER A 19 -5.85 21.14 -9.44
C SER A 19 -4.82 20.03 -9.32
N ALA A 20 -3.54 20.38 -9.22
CA ALA A 20 -2.44 19.41 -9.25
C ALA A 20 -2.52 18.32 -8.15
N ALA A 21 -3.40 18.52 -7.16
CA ALA A 21 -3.86 17.51 -6.22
C ALA A 21 -4.48 16.27 -6.90
N GLU A 22 -5.30 16.45 -7.92
CA GLU A 22 -6.02 15.36 -8.60
C GLU A 22 -5.05 14.45 -9.38
N SER A 23 -4.00 15.04 -9.97
CA SER A 23 -2.97 14.27 -10.68
C SER A 23 -2.15 13.39 -9.74
N CYS A 24 -1.82 13.85 -8.53
CA CYS A 24 -1.15 13.00 -7.53
C CYS A 24 -2.05 11.86 -7.06
N GLU A 25 -3.33 12.13 -6.83
CA GLU A 25 -4.29 11.15 -6.32
C GLU A 25 -4.60 10.06 -7.37
N ALA A 26 -4.80 10.45 -8.63
CA ALA A 26 -5.01 9.51 -9.73
C ALA A 26 -3.78 8.63 -9.99
N LEU A 27 -2.56 9.20 -9.94
CA LEU A 27 -1.32 8.44 -10.12
C LEU A 27 -1.12 7.45 -8.97
N ARG A 28 -1.37 7.89 -7.73
CA ARG A 28 -1.33 7.04 -6.55
C ARG A 28 -2.31 5.87 -6.67
N ALA A 29 -3.58 6.14 -7.01
CA ALA A 29 -4.61 5.12 -7.17
C ALA A 29 -4.26 4.11 -8.27
N GLN A 30 -3.70 4.57 -9.40
CA GLN A 30 -3.25 3.67 -10.47
C GLN A 30 -2.09 2.77 -10.00
N ILE A 31 -1.14 3.32 -9.23
CA ILE A 31 -0.03 2.57 -8.66
C ILE A 31 -0.58 1.52 -7.66
N GLU A 32 -1.50 1.91 -6.79
CA GLU A 32 -2.17 1.00 -5.84
C GLU A 32 -2.88 -0.14 -6.56
N ALA A 33 -3.64 0.16 -7.62
CA ALA A 33 -4.32 -0.84 -8.43
C ALA A 33 -3.34 -1.82 -9.09
N LYS A 34 -2.21 -1.34 -9.61
CA LYS A 34 -1.17 -2.21 -10.20
C LYS A 34 -0.51 -3.11 -9.16
N ILE A 35 -0.23 -2.58 -7.96
CA ILE A 35 0.37 -3.34 -6.86
C ILE A 35 -0.61 -4.40 -6.33
N ALA A 36 -1.90 -4.05 -6.20
CA ALA A 36 -2.96 -4.98 -5.83
C ALA A 36 -3.13 -6.08 -6.89
N ALA A 37 -3.12 -5.72 -8.18
CA ALA A 37 -3.19 -6.66 -9.29
C ALA A 37 -1.98 -7.61 -9.36
N ALA A 38 -0.81 -7.17 -8.86
CA ALA A 38 0.37 -8.02 -8.71
C ALA A 38 0.25 -9.00 -7.52
N GLY A 39 -0.84 -8.98 -6.75
CA GLY A 39 -1.09 -9.88 -5.63
C GLY A 39 -0.35 -9.47 -4.35
N VAL A 40 0.16 -8.24 -4.27
CA VAL A 40 0.80 -7.73 -3.05
C VAL A 40 -0.29 -7.39 -2.04
N ALA A 41 -0.33 -8.12 -0.93
CA ALA A 41 -1.18 -7.80 0.21
C ALA A 41 -0.40 -6.97 1.23
N ARG A 42 -1.10 -6.15 2.03
CA ARG A 42 -0.51 -5.34 3.13
C ARG A 42 0.55 -4.35 2.64
N PHE A 43 0.12 -3.44 1.79
CA PHE A 43 0.94 -2.33 1.33
C PHE A 43 0.22 -1.00 1.52
N ALA A 44 1.01 0.05 1.69
CA ALA A 44 0.56 1.43 1.73
C ALA A 44 1.35 2.24 0.70
N VAL A 45 0.64 3.07 -0.05
CA VAL A 45 1.27 4.04 -0.96
C VAL A 45 1.02 5.42 -0.40
N VAL A 46 2.09 6.14 -0.07
CA VAL A 46 2.02 7.44 0.61
C VAL A 46 2.72 8.50 -0.19
N THR A 47 2.10 9.66 -0.30
CA THR A 47 2.73 10.82 -0.93
C THR A 47 3.49 11.60 0.14
N VAL A 48 4.78 11.77 -0.05
CA VAL A 48 5.64 12.59 0.82
C VAL A 48 6.28 13.70 0.00
N ASP A 49 6.70 14.75 0.69
CA ASP A 49 7.40 15.86 0.05
C ASP A 49 8.76 15.40 -0.52
N ALA A 50 9.19 15.96 -1.65
CA ALA A 50 10.47 15.57 -2.26
C ALA A 50 11.65 15.77 -1.30
N ALA A 51 11.60 16.83 -0.49
CA ALA A 51 12.62 17.16 0.51
C ALA A 51 12.58 16.27 1.76
N ALA A 52 11.47 15.58 2.04
CA ALA A 52 11.34 14.73 3.22
C ALA A 52 12.02 13.36 3.00
N PRO A 53 12.66 12.74 4.01
CA PRO A 53 13.19 11.39 3.87
C PRO A 53 12.05 10.39 3.61
N ALA A 54 12.17 9.57 2.56
CA ALA A 54 11.23 8.49 2.28
C ALA A 54 11.67 7.23 3.04
N GLY A 55 10.84 6.74 3.96
CA GLY A 55 11.06 5.48 4.70
C GLY A 55 10.79 4.21 3.89
N GLY A 56 10.68 4.30 2.56
CA GLY A 56 10.27 3.21 1.69
C GLY A 56 10.73 3.40 0.24
N GLN A 57 10.22 2.58 -0.66
CA GLN A 57 10.63 2.60 -2.06
C GLN A 57 9.87 3.68 -2.83
N VAL A 58 10.58 4.62 -3.46
CA VAL A 58 9.96 5.62 -4.33
C VAL A 58 9.52 4.94 -5.63
N VAL A 59 8.22 4.92 -5.88
CA VAL A 59 7.61 4.28 -7.07
C VAL A 59 7.15 5.29 -8.12
N GLY A 60 7.15 6.58 -7.76
CA GLY A 60 6.85 7.66 -8.69
C GLY A 60 6.96 9.02 -8.04
N SER A 61 6.68 10.06 -8.81
CA SER A 61 6.64 11.45 -8.37
C SER A 61 5.49 12.16 -9.08
N CYS A 62 4.87 13.12 -8.41
CA CYS A 62 3.79 13.93 -8.93
C CYS A 62 4.08 15.42 -8.66
N GLU A 63 3.25 16.34 -9.16
CA GLU A 63 3.50 17.79 -9.03
C GLU A 63 4.86 18.23 -9.61
N LEU A 64 5.21 17.72 -10.80
CA LEU A 64 6.49 18.00 -11.49
C LEU A 64 7.74 17.60 -10.68
N GLY A 65 7.60 16.71 -9.68
CA GLY A 65 8.68 16.27 -8.82
C GLY A 65 8.72 16.94 -7.44
N SER A 66 7.75 17.80 -7.13
CA SER A 66 7.63 18.42 -5.80
C SER A 66 7.19 17.41 -4.73
N LYS A 67 6.48 16.36 -5.12
CA LYS A 67 6.05 15.28 -4.24
C LYS A 67 6.44 13.92 -4.81
N LYS A 68 6.87 13.02 -3.93
CA LYS A 68 7.21 11.64 -4.29
C LYS A 68 6.20 10.66 -3.70
N ILE A 69 5.90 9.64 -4.48
CA ILE A 69 4.97 8.58 -4.12
C ILE A 69 5.82 7.40 -3.64
N VAL A 70 5.69 7.08 -2.36
CA VAL A 70 6.49 6.10 -1.65
C VAL A 70 5.63 4.88 -1.36
N TYR A 71 6.10 3.74 -1.86
CA TYR A 71 5.60 2.44 -1.52
C TYR A 71 6.22 1.97 -0.20
N GLN A 72 5.35 1.63 0.73
CA GLN A 72 5.69 1.01 1.99
C GLN A 72 5.01 -0.36 2.01
N ARG A 73 5.81 -1.41 1.91
CA ARG A 73 5.32 -2.76 2.23
C ARG A 73 5.31 -2.88 3.74
N GLU A 74 4.17 -3.23 4.33
CA GLU A 74 4.17 -3.66 5.72
C GLU A 74 4.90 -5.01 5.76
N GLY A 75 6.20 -4.98 6.07
CA GLY A 75 7.04 -6.15 6.26
C GLY A 75 6.71 -6.89 7.57
N GLY A 76 5.43 -7.06 7.89
CA GLY A 76 4.93 -7.92 8.96
C GLY A 76 4.23 -9.12 8.33
N PRO A 77 4.40 -10.33 8.87
CA PRO A 77 4.08 -11.58 8.16
C PRO A 77 2.59 -11.69 7.84
N GLY A 78 2.25 -11.62 6.55
CA GLY A 78 1.07 -12.23 5.94
C GLY A 78 -0.30 -11.75 6.45
N PRO A 79 -1.41 -12.25 5.86
CA PRO A 79 -2.75 -11.86 6.24
C PRO A 79 -3.15 -12.47 7.59
N SER A 80 -2.64 -11.91 8.70
CA SER A 80 -3.26 -12.08 10.01
C SER A 80 -4.35 -11.02 10.20
N ALA A 81 -5.32 -10.99 9.28
CA ALA A 81 -6.62 -10.37 9.56
C ALA A 81 -7.79 -11.10 8.89
N ALA A 82 -7.61 -12.38 8.51
CA ALA A 82 -8.72 -13.24 8.08
C ALA A 82 -8.72 -14.64 8.72
N LEU A 83 -7.78 -14.95 9.62
CA LEU A 83 -7.99 -15.97 10.65
C LEU A 83 -7.37 -15.45 11.96
N PRO A 84 -8.01 -15.67 13.12
CA PRO A 84 -7.33 -15.52 14.39
C PRO A 84 -6.04 -16.37 14.33
N PRO A 85 -4.90 -15.89 14.83
CA PRO A 85 -3.70 -16.72 14.91
C PRO A 85 -4.07 -18.02 15.65
N PRO A 86 -3.60 -19.20 15.23
CA PRO A 86 -3.73 -20.38 16.09
C PRO A 86 -3.05 -20.01 17.40
N VAL A 87 -3.84 -19.99 18.45
CA VAL A 87 -3.41 -19.66 19.80
C VAL A 87 -2.27 -20.63 20.09
N ARG A 88 -1.01 -20.14 20.07
CA ARG A 88 0.17 -20.92 20.49
C ARG A 88 0.19 -21.05 22.01
N GLY A 89 -0.96 -21.38 22.56
CA GLY A 89 -1.35 -21.37 23.96
C GLY A 89 -2.70 -22.05 24.16
N GLU A 90 -3.10 -22.94 23.24
CA GLU A 90 -3.92 -24.11 23.53
C GLU A 90 -2.95 -25.26 23.82
N ARG A 91 -2.06 -25.11 24.82
CA ARG A 91 -2.37 -25.52 26.19
C ARG A 91 -3.12 -26.85 26.17
N ILE A 92 -2.39 -27.90 25.84
CA ILE A 92 -2.81 -29.27 26.14
C ILE A 92 -2.92 -29.33 27.66
N LEU A 93 -4.15 -29.19 28.17
CA LEU A 93 -4.52 -29.43 29.56
C LEU A 93 -4.21 -30.92 29.82
N THR A 94 -3.00 -31.20 30.29
CA THR A 94 -2.61 -32.57 30.65
C THR A 94 -3.10 -32.77 32.07
N GLU A 95 -4.14 -33.58 32.24
CA GLU A 95 -4.53 -34.03 33.58
C GLU A 95 -3.40 -34.88 34.15
N CYS A 96 -2.83 -34.43 35.27
CA CYS A 96 -1.93 -35.25 36.05
C CYS A 96 -2.75 -36.37 36.72
N LYS A 97 -2.11 -37.48 37.12
CA LYS A 97 -2.77 -38.65 37.74
C LYS A 97 -3.66 -38.33 38.95
N ASP A 98 -3.43 -37.19 39.60
CA ASP A 98 -4.14 -36.68 40.78
C ASP A 98 -5.39 -35.81 40.43
N GLY A 99 -5.76 -35.68 39.15
CA GLY A 99 -6.95 -34.92 38.70
C GLY A 99 -6.76 -33.41 38.63
N THR A 100 -5.52 -32.91 38.80
CA THR A 100 -5.21 -31.48 38.64
C THR A 100 -4.73 -31.18 37.22
N VAL A 101 -5.17 -30.05 36.67
CA VAL A 101 -4.79 -29.64 35.32
C VAL A 101 -3.67 -28.61 35.34
N SER A 102 -2.56 -28.94 34.69
CA SER A 102 -1.42 -28.02 34.49
C SER A 102 -1.13 -27.76 33.03
N LEU A 103 -0.48 -26.63 32.78
CA LEU A 103 -0.19 -26.11 31.45
C LEU A 103 1.32 -26.14 31.25
N GLY A 104 1.82 -27.09 30.46
CA GLY A 104 3.26 -27.16 30.13
C GLY A 104 4.00 -28.43 30.57
N GLY A 105 3.31 -29.41 31.18
CA GLY A 105 3.91 -30.72 31.49
C GLY A 105 4.67 -30.82 32.82
N ASP A 106 4.65 -29.78 33.65
CA ASP A 106 5.30 -29.76 34.96
C ASP A 106 4.49 -30.46 36.07
N CYS A 107 4.00 -31.69 35.85
CA CYS A 107 3.45 -32.48 36.94
C CYS A 107 4.59 -32.82 37.91
N ARG A 108 4.58 -32.23 39.11
CA ARG A 108 5.52 -32.58 40.17
C ARG A 108 5.33 -34.06 40.50
N LYS A 109 6.43 -34.82 40.54
CA LYS A 109 6.43 -36.27 40.81
C LYS A 109 5.72 -36.64 42.10
#